data_AF-A6M1A6-F1
#
_entry.id   AF-A6M1A6-F1
#
_cell.length_a   1.000
_cell.length_b   1.000
_cell.length_c   1.000
_cell.angle_alpha   90.00
_cell.angle_beta   90.00
_cell.angle_gamma   90.00
#
_symmetry.space_group_name_H-M   'P 1'
#
loop_
_entity.id
_entity.type
_entity.pdbx_description
1 polymer ?
#
loop_
_entity_poly.entity_id
_entity_poly.type
_entity_poly.pdbx_seq_one_letter_code
_entity_poly.pdbx_strand_id
1 'polypeptide(L)'
;MIELEQTKSGLITIKYNGRYIHSKYDPICESNQFIRGNMELINKPTIVVYGIGLGYHIDAIARKMNHNSMLYVFEWNKELIKCCRENNKNIFNNKNIKIFENDNKFYTNLSKYLSKAGDIIIHKPSLDTIRSSNEVLYNLINDYSFSKQSLEINKETVKNEEENYEANKKLKYGSIKCVVNKLKDSNKPYIIVCSGPSLDGELDRLRENREKFNIIAVGSSLRALMNKKIKPDVIVIVDGSEAVRKQFIGYEKEEIPLCFLSRASRWAVNAYKGPKYMFNGNDEDEITLRTGGTVAIPAMDIAVKCGTKKVILLGQDLAFIREKSHIGDFEEIYGIKDDLKKNYLNKFVEGVDGKFVNTTEGYIRFKNKIELLISNYKNVQFINCSKGVYIKGAKHLEFEELLKTL
;
A
#
# COMPACT_ATOMS: atom_id res chain seq x y z
N MET A 1 -16.33 16.90 -16.90
CA MET A 1 -16.69 18.20 -17.48
C MET A 1 -16.20 19.30 -16.56
N ILE A 2 -15.47 20.27 -17.11
CA ILE A 2 -15.00 21.48 -16.40
C ILE A 2 -16.05 22.58 -16.57
N GLU A 3 -16.43 23.20 -15.47
CA GLU A 3 -17.25 24.42 -15.42
C GLU A 3 -16.42 25.52 -14.74
N LEU A 4 -16.48 26.74 -15.28
CA LEU A 4 -15.90 27.92 -14.65
C LEU A 4 -17.00 28.71 -13.95
N GLU A 5 -16.75 29.06 -12.69
CA GLU A 5 -17.67 29.84 -11.87
C GLU A 5 -16.93 31.04 -11.27
N GLN A 6 -17.64 32.17 -11.08
CA GLN A 6 -17.11 33.30 -10.32
C GLN A 6 -17.24 33.03 -8.82
N THR A 7 -16.18 33.28 -8.07
CA THR A 7 -16.14 33.13 -6.61
C THR A 7 -16.75 34.35 -5.92
N LYS A 8 -17.01 34.24 -4.61
CA LYS A 8 -17.46 35.40 -3.82
C LYS A 8 -16.43 36.54 -3.78
N SER A 9 -15.15 36.24 -3.96
CA SER A 9 -14.07 37.23 -4.10
C SER A 9 -13.94 37.84 -5.51
N GLY A 10 -14.80 37.44 -6.45
CA GLY A 10 -14.79 37.94 -7.84
C GLY A 10 -13.78 37.25 -8.76
N LEU A 11 -12.98 36.31 -8.25
CA LEU A 11 -12.05 35.49 -9.02
C LEU A 11 -12.75 34.30 -9.68
N ILE A 12 -12.03 33.51 -10.48
CA ILE A 12 -12.59 32.33 -11.13
C ILE A 12 -12.22 31.07 -10.33
N THR A 13 -13.13 30.12 -10.24
CA THR A 13 -12.83 28.75 -9.78
C THR A 13 -13.25 27.72 -10.84
N ILE A 14 -12.63 26.55 -10.79
CA ILE A 14 -13.01 25.39 -11.59
C ILE A 14 -13.88 24.48 -10.75
N LYS A 15 -14.96 23.99 -11.34
CA LYS A 15 -15.70 22.83 -10.86
C LYS A 15 -15.53 21.69 -11.86
N TYR A 16 -14.94 20.60 -11.41
CA TYR A 16 -14.71 19.39 -12.19
C TYR A 16 -15.60 18.27 -11.67
N ASN A 17 -16.52 17.79 -12.51
CA ASN A 17 -17.50 16.75 -12.13
C ASN A 17 -18.21 17.06 -10.79
N GLY A 18 -18.68 18.30 -10.63
CA GLY A 18 -19.40 18.76 -9.44
C GLY A 18 -18.52 19.09 -8.22
N ARG A 19 -17.19 18.89 -8.27
CA ARG A 19 -16.27 19.24 -7.18
C ARG A 19 -15.41 20.44 -7.53
N TYR A 20 -15.27 21.36 -6.58
CA TYR A 20 -14.42 22.53 -6.74
C TYR A 20 -12.93 22.15 -6.67
N ILE A 21 -12.15 22.70 -7.60
CA ILE A 21 -10.68 22.59 -7.63
C ILE A 21 -10.03 23.66 -6.77
N HIS A 22 -10.65 24.84 -6.68
CA HIS A 22 -10.27 25.93 -5.78
C HIS A 22 -11.48 26.39 -4.98
N SER A 23 -11.23 27.05 -3.85
CA SER A 23 -12.25 27.63 -2.98
C SER A 23 -13.26 28.45 -3.77
N LYS A 24 -14.55 28.10 -3.63
CA LYS A 24 -15.68 28.88 -4.17
C LYS A 24 -15.82 30.27 -3.52
N TYR A 25 -15.14 30.49 -2.40
CA TYR A 25 -15.18 31.75 -1.66
C TYR A 25 -14.03 32.65 -2.06
N ASP A 26 -12.79 32.18 -1.86
CA ASP A 26 -11.57 32.92 -2.13
C ASP A 26 -10.38 31.98 -2.41
N PRO A 27 -10.02 31.77 -3.69
CA PRO A 27 -8.88 30.95 -4.11
C PRO A 27 -7.52 31.46 -3.62
N ILE A 28 -7.37 32.77 -3.40
CA ILE A 28 -6.09 33.35 -2.93
C ILE A 28 -5.89 33.05 -1.45
N CYS A 29 -6.96 33.18 -0.64
CA CYS A 29 -6.92 32.80 0.77
C CYS A 29 -6.59 31.31 0.96
N GLU A 30 -7.26 30.43 0.20
CA GLU A 30 -6.95 28.99 0.17
C GLU A 30 -5.48 28.73 -0.21
N SER A 31 -4.99 29.38 -1.26
CA SER A 31 -3.60 29.22 -1.72
C SER A 31 -2.59 29.67 -0.67
N ASN A 32 -2.89 30.75 0.06
CA ASN A 32 -2.06 31.22 1.18
C ASN A 32 -2.05 30.21 2.34
N GLN A 33 -3.17 29.55 2.63
CA GLN A 33 -3.22 28.48 3.61
C GLN A 33 -2.43 27.25 3.14
N PHE A 34 -2.58 26.88 1.86
CA PHE A 34 -1.89 25.76 1.24
C PHE A 34 -0.37 25.90 1.34
N ILE A 35 0.19 27.08 1.04
CA ILE A 35 1.65 27.28 1.14
C ILE A 35 2.17 27.27 2.57
N ARG A 36 1.38 27.70 3.57
CA ARG A 36 1.80 27.69 4.98
C ARG A 36 2.16 26.29 5.46
N GLY A 37 1.37 25.29 5.06
CA GLY A 37 1.63 23.88 5.36
C GLY A 37 2.82 23.27 4.60
N ASN A 38 3.41 23.98 3.63
CA ASN A 38 4.45 23.47 2.74
C ASN A 38 5.72 24.35 2.73
N MET A 39 5.86 25.29 3.67
CA MET A 39 6.96 26.27 3.67
C MET A 39 8.35 25.63 3.70
N GLU A 40 8.53 24.52 4.41
CA GLU A 40 9.81 23.82 4.46
C GLU A 40 10.27 23.36 3.06
N LEU A 41 9.33 22.83 2.27
CA LEU A 41 9.59 22.37 0.89
C LEU A 41 9.77 23.54 -0.07
N ILE A 42 9.01 24.62 0.12
CA ILE A 42 9.09 25.85 -0.70
C ILE A 42 10.45 26.54 -0.55
N ASN A 43 11.13 26.37 0.58
CA ASN A 43 12.46 26.93 0.82
C ASN A 43 13.59 26.12 0.16
N LYS A 44 13.31 24.95 -0.46
CA LYS A 44 14.32 24.09 -1.09
C LYS A 44 14.67 24.58 -2.51
N PRO A 45 15.89 24.28 -3.02
CA PRO A 45 16.29 24.68 -4.38
C PRO A 45 15.45 24.04 -5.50
N THR A 46 14.94 22.83 -5.27
CA THR A 46 14.07 22.11 -6.21
C THR A 46 12.74 21.84 -5.51
N ILE A 47 11.67 22.41 -6.05
CA ILE A 47 10.31 22.28 -5.54
C ILE A 47 9.52 21.48 -6.57
N VAL A 48 8.82 20.44 -6.14
CA VAL A 48 7.96 19.63 -7.01
C VAL A 48 6.54 19.71 -6.50
N VAL A 49 5.61 20.05 -7.40
CA VAL A 49 4.17 20.11 -7.12
C VAL A 49 3.44 19.15 -8.06
N TYR A 50 2.54 18.35 -7.53
CA TYR A 50 1.51 17.68 -8.32
C TYR A 50 0.20 18.49 -8.26
N GLY A 51 -0.34 18.82 -9.43
CA GLY A 51 -1.62 19.49 -9.61
C GLY A 51 -1.50 20.98 -9.91
N ILE A 52 -2.00 21.42 -11.06
CA ILE A 52 -1.89 22.82 -11.52
C ILE A 52 -3.10 23.67 -11.13
N GLY A 53 -4.31 23.09 -11.15
CA GLY A 53 -5.55 23.84 -10.94
C GLY A 53 -5.68 25.04 -11.90
N LEU A 54 -5.84 26.25 -11.35
CA LEU A 54 -5.82 27.55 -12.04
C LEU A 54 -4.53 28.33 -11.74
N GLY A 55 -3.55 27.67 -11.09
CA GLY A 55 -2.26 28.27 -10.80
C GLY A 55 -2.20 29.15 -9.55
N TYR A 56 -3.29 29.35 -8.79
CA TYR A 56 -3.27 30.24 -7.62
C TYR A 56 -2.23 29.84 -6.55
N HIS A 57 -2.14 28.54 -6.24
CA HIS A 57 -1.12 28.03 -5.31
C HIS A 57 0.28 28.06 -5.94
N ILE A 58 0.39 27.93 -7.26
CA ILE A 58 1.66 28.03 -7.99
C ILE A 58 2.19 29.47 -7.90
N ASP A 59 1.34 30.49 -8.10
CA ASP A 59 1.68 31.90 -7.91
C ASP A 59 2.06 32.22 -6.46
N ALA A 60 1.34 31.63 -5.49
CA ALA A 60 1.67 31.78 -4.08
C ALA A 60 3.06 31.20 -3.76
N ILE A 61 3.41 30.03 -4.31
CA ILE A 61 4.76 29.43 -4.17
C ILE A 61 5.80 30.31 -4.87
N ALA A 62 5.54 30.74 -6.10
CA ALA A 62 6.49 31.55 -6.88
C ALA A 62 6.86 32.88 -6.20
N ARG A 63 5.94 33.48 -5.45
CA ARG A 63 6.19 34.69 -4.64
C ARG A 63 7.00 34.45 -3.37
N LYS A 64 7.12 33.20 -2.91
CA LYS A 64 7.75 32.85 -1.62
C LYS A 64 9.03 32.04 -1.76
N MET A 65 9.20 31.29 -2.84
CA MET A 65 10.41 30.52 -3.12
C MET A 65 11.63 31.45 -3.29
N ASN A 66 12.81 30.95 -2.96
CA ASN A 66 14.05 31.70 -3.19
C ASN A 66 14.28 31.92 -4.69
N HIS A 67 14.85 33.07 -5.08
CA HIS A 67 15.08 33.44 -6.49
C HIS A 67 15.88 32.42 -7.32
N ASN A 68 16.75 31.64 -6.67
CA ASN A 68 17.57 30.60 -7.32
C ASN A 68 16.88 29.23 -7.37
N SER A 69 15.67 29.11 -6.82
CA SER A 69 14.93 27.86 -6.80
C SER A 69 14.21 27.62 -8.13
N MET A 70 13.91 26.35 -8.40
CA MET A 70 13.13 25.92 -9.55
C MET A 70 11.88 25.18 -9.08
N LEU A 71 10.72 25.58 -9.62
CA LEU A 71 9.43 24.95 -9.38
C LEU A 71 9.03 24.08 -10.57
N TYR A 72 8.84 22.79 -10.33
CA TYR A 72 8.41 21.81 -11.31
C TYR A 72 6.98 21.37 -11.00
N VAL A 73 6.04 21.68 -11.88
CA VAL A 73 4.61 21.39 -11.71
C VAL A 73 4.21 20.27 -12.65
N PHE A 74 3.62 19.21 -12.11
CA PHE A 74 3.12 18.07 -12.87
C PHE A 74 1.60 18.05 -12.85
N GLU A 75 0.99 17.98 -14.04
CA GLU A 75 -0.46 17.83 -14.18
C GLU A 75 -0.77 16.79 -15.24
N TRP A 76 -1.57 15.78 -14.88
CA TRP A 76 -1.95 14.73 -15.81
C TRP A 76 -3.24 15.09 -16.57
N ASN A 77 -4.14 15.86 -15.95
CA ASN A 77 -5.37 16.30 -16.57
C ASN A 77 -5.13 17.49 -17.53
N LYS A 78 -5.05 17.19 -18.83
CA LYS A 78 -4.83 18.20 -19.90
C LYS A 78 -5.89 19.29 -19.93
N GLU A 79 -7.12 19.01 -19.53
CA GLU A 79 -8.18 20.02 -19.49
C GLU A 79 -7.88 21.10 -18.43
N LEU A 80 -7.35 20.71 -17.26
CA LEU A 80 -6.92 21.68 -16.24
C LEU A 80 -5.77 22.56 -16.74
N ILE A 81 -4.82 21.99 -17.48
CA ILE A 81 -3.69 22.75 -18.05
C ILE A 81 -4.19 23.78 -19.05
N LYS A 82 -5.09 23.37 -19.96
CA LYS A 82 -5.71 24.27 -20.93
C LYS A 82 -6.43 25.42 -20.22
N CYS A 83 -7.27 25.08 -19.24
CA CYS A 83 -8.03 26.07 -18.47
C CYS A 83 -7.10 27.04 -17.71
N CYS A 84 -6.05 26.53 -17.06
CA CYS A 84 -5.05 27.35 -16.39
C CYS A 84 -4.32 28.27 -17.36
N ARG A 85 -3.98 27.79 -18.57
CA ARG A 85 -3.29 28.59 -19.59
C ARG A 85 -4.15 29.74 -20.10
N GLU A 86 -5.46 29.56 -20.17
CA GLU A 86 -6.39 30.62 -20.58
C GLU A 86 -6.57 31.70 -19.49
N ASN A 87 -6.56 31.30 -18.21
CA ASN A 87 -6.89 32.17 -17.08
C ASN A 87 -5.69 32.70 -16.28
N ASN A 88 -4.52 32.08 -16.41
CA ASN A 88 -3.30 32.45 -15.68
C ASN A 88 -2.04 32.18 -16.55
N LYS A 89 -1.83 33.02 -17.56
CA LYS A 89 -0.69 32.90 -18.49
C LYS A 89 0.66 33.14 -17.82
N ASN A 90 0.68 33.90 -16.72
CA ASN A 90 1.92 34.36 -16.10
C ASN A 90 2.78 33.20 -15.59
N ILE A 91 2.18 32.15 -15.03
CA ILE A 91 2.94 30.99 -14.55
C ILE A 91 3.67 30.24 -15.68
N PHE A 92 3.13 30.25 -16.91
CA PHE A 92 3.73 29.57 -18.06
C PHE A 92 4.92 30.35 -18.63
N ASN A 93 4.96 31.67 -18.39
CA ASN A 93 6.03 32.56 -18.86
C ASN A 93 7.14 32.75 -17.81
N ASN A 94 6.95 32.23 -16.60
CA ASN A 94 7.93 32.38 -15.53
C ASN A 94 9.11 31.42 -15.72
N LYS A 95 10.32 31.96 -15.89
CA LYS A 95 11.56 31.18 -16.11
C LYS A 95 11.91 30.20 -14.99
N ASN A 96 11.45 30.46 -13.77
CA ASN A 96 11.68 29.62 -12.60
C ASN A 96 10.62 28.52 -12.43
N ILE A 97 9.61 28.47 -13.31
CA ILE A 97 8.52 27.49 -13.28
C ILE A 97 8.59 26.64 -14.55
N LYS A 98 8.52 25.32 -14.38
CA LYS A 98 8.41 24.35 -15.49
C LYS A 98 7.21 23.46 -15.28
N ILE A 99 6.32 23.42 -16.25
CA ILE A 99 5.07 22.66 -16.20
C ILE A 99 5.20 21.45 -17.12
N PHE A 100 4.89 20.27 -16.60
CA PHE A 100 4.87 19.01 -17.34
C PHE A 100 3.44 18.48 -17.45
N GLU A 101 3.02 18.26 -18.69
CA GLU A 101 1.73 17.68 -19.03
C GLU A 101 1.87 16.16 -19.22
N ASN A 102 0.73 15.45 -19.32
CA ASN A 102 0.69 14.03 -19.68
C ASN A 102 1.22 13.77 -21.12
N ASP A 103 2.54 13.69 -21.23
CA ASP A 103 3.30 13.27 -22.40
C ASP A 103 4.21 12.07 -22.07
N ASN A 104 4.94 11.58 -23.08
CA ASN A 104 5.83 10.41 -22.93
C ASN A 104 7.00 10.64 -21.97
N LYS A 105 7.31 11.90 -21.61
CA LYS A 105 8.38 12.27 -20.68
C LYS A 105 7.88 12.56 -19.27
N PHE A 106 6.56 12.54 -19.03
CA PHE A 106 5.96 12.86 -17.74
C PHE A 106 6.60 12.08 -16.59
N TYR A 107 6.61 10.75 -16.67
CA TYR A 107 7.15 9.90 -15.61
C TYR A 107 8.68 10.03 -15.46
N THR A 108 9.41 10.13 -16.57
CA THR A 108 10.87 10.31 -16.55
C THR A 108 11.25 11.64 -15.89
N ASN A 109 10.54 12.71 -16.20
CA ASN A 109 10.76 14.01 -15.56
C ASN A 109 10.31 13.99 -14.10
N LEU A 110 9.17 13.38 -13.79
CA LEU A 110 8.68 13.27 -12.41
C LEU A 110 9.72 12.58 -11.53
N SER A 111 10.20 11.40 -11.95
CA SER A 111 11.27 10.68 -11.27
C SER A 111 12.55 11.51 -11.12
N LYS A 112 13.01 12.13 -12.21
CA LYS A 112 14.21 12.97 -12.23
C LYS A 112 14.17 14.15 -11.27
N TYR A 113 13.02 14.81 -11.12
CA TYR A 113 12.91 15.99 -10.27
C TYR A 113 12.54 15.63 -8.83
N LEU A 114 11.80 14.55 -8.61
CA LEU A 114 11.58 14.01 -7.27
C LEU A 114 12.89 13.58 -6.60
N SER A 115 13.82 12.95 -7.32
CA SER A 115 15.12 12.56 -6.75
C SER A 115 16.01 13.74 -6.33
N LYS A 116 15.66 14.96 -6.76
CA LYS A 116 16.34 16.21 -6.39
C LYS A 116 15.54 17.05 -5.39
N ALA A 117 14.27 16.72 -5.20
CA ALA A 117 13.40 17.39 -4.26
C ALA A 117 13.54 16.74 -2.88
N GLY A 118 13.22 17.47 -1.82
CA GLY A 118 13.06 16.85 -0.50
C GLY A 118 11.80 15.98 -0.42
N ASP A 119 10.73 16.44 -1.08
CA ASP A 119 9.42 15.80 -1.13
C ASP A 119 8.55 16.48 -2.23
N ILE A 120 7.36 15.95 -2.48
CA ILE A 120 6.33 16.49 -3.36
C ILE A 120 5.24 17.22 -2.57
N ILE A 121 4.84 18.39 -3.07
CA ILE A 121 3.67 19.13 -2.63
C ILE A 121 2.47 18.66 -3.46
N ILE A 122 1.38 18.23 -2.83
CA ILE A 122 0.24 17.60 -3.52
C ILE A 122 -0.99 18.50 -3.41
N HIS A 123 -1.46 19.02 -4.54
CA HIS A 123 -2.75 19.68 -4.64
C HIS A 123 -3.86 18.63 -4.83
N LYS A 124 -4.46 18.19 -3.71
CA LYS A 124 -5.43 17.09 -3.67
C LYS A 124 -6.63 17.25 -4.63
N PRO A 125 -7.26 18.44 -4.78
CA PRO A 125 -8.36 18.59 -5.73
C PRO A 125 -7.95 18.30 -7.18
N SER A 126 -6.73 18.68 -7.59
CA SER A 126 -6.20 18.35 -8.92
C SER A 126 -5.92 16.86 -9.07
N LEU A 127 -5.35 16.21 -8.04
CA LEU A 127 -5.12 14.76 -8.02
C LEU A 127 -6.41 13.96 -8.20
N ASP A 128 -7.49 14.37 -7.55
CA ASP A 128 -8.78 13.69 -7.65
C ASP A 128 -9.35 13.69 -9.07
N THR A 129 -8.92 14.60 -9.94
CA THR A 129 -9.40 14.66 -11.33
C THR A 129 -8.95 13.50 -12.21
N ILE A 130 -7.89 12.79 -11.78
CA ILE A 130 -7.28 11.69 -12.55
C ILE A 130 -7.61 10.31 -12.00
N ARG A 131 -8.47 10.24 -10.98
CA ARG A 131 -8.83 9.00 -10.28
C ARG A 131 -9.27 7.88 -11.23
N SER A 132 -10.01 8.21 -12.28
CA SER A 132 -10.46 7.25 -13.30
C SER A 132 -9.57 7.19 -14.53
N SER A 133 -8.95 8.30 -14.95
CA SER A 133 -8.17 8.38 -16.20
C SER A 133 -6.74 7.86 -16.05
N ASN A 134 -6.18 7.89 -14.84
CA ASN A 134 -4.90 7.25 -14.50
C ASN A 134 -4.91 6.81 -13.04
N GLU A 135 -5.64 5.72 -12.79
CA GLU A 135 -5.78 5.11 -11.48
C GLU A 135 -4.41 4.76 -10.84
N VAL A 136 -3.44 4.32 -11.63
CA VAL A 136 -2.10 3.95 -11.13
C VAL A 136 -1.38 5.16 -10.54
N LEU A 137 -1.32 6.27 -11.27
CA LEU A 137 -0.70 7.50 -10.77
C LEU A 137 -1.48 8.10 -9.60
N TYR A 138 -2.81 8.09 -9.67
CA TYR A 138 -3.67 8.54 -8.58
C TYR A 138 -3.37 7.76 -7.29
N ASN A 139 -3.41 6.42 -7.36
CA ASN A 139 -3.16 5.55 -6.21
C ASN A 139 -1.74 5.73 -5.67
N LEU A 140 -0.74 5.86 -6.54
CA LEU A 140 0.65 6.07 -6.10
C LEU A 140 0.81 7.35 -5.26
N ILE A 141 0.31 8.49 -5.77
CA ILE A 141 0.45 9.79 -5.09
C ILE A 141 -0.45 9.85 -3.85
N ASN A 142 -1.69 9.36 -3.96
CA ASN A 142 -2.63 9.32 -2.85
C ASN A 142 -2.11 8.43 -1.71
N ASP A 143 -1.52 7.29 -2.06
CA ASP A 143 -0.99 6.35 -1.08
C ASP A 143 0.17 6.95 -0.32
N TYR A 144 1.09 7.61 -1.05
CA TYR A 144 2.20 8.36 -0.50
C TYR A 144 1.73 9.47 0.44
N SER A 145 0.79 10.31 -0.01
CA SER A 145 0.26 11.43 0.77
C SER A 145 -0.31 10.98 2.12
N PHE A 146 -1.10 9.91 2.14
CA PHE A 146 -1.67 9.38 3.37
C PHE A 146 -0.61 8.73 4.25
N SER A 147 0.39 8.04 3.67
CA SER A 147 1.50 7.49 4.46
C SER A 147 2.29 8.62 5.15
N LYS A 148 2.58 9.72 4.44
CA LYS A 148 3.23 10.91 5.00
C LYS A 148 2.41 11.50 6.16
N GLN A 149 1.12 11.72 5.96
CA GLN A 149 0.23 12.24 6.99
C GLN A 149 0.16 11.31 8.22
N SER A 150 0.14 9.99 8.00
CA SER A 150 0.14 9.00 9.08
C SER A 150 1.41 9.07 9.93
N LEU A 151 2.58 9.28 9.31
CA LEU A 151 3.86 9.44 10.03
C LEU A 151 3.89 10.72 10.88
N GLU A 152 3.33 11.82 10.37
CA GLU A 152 3.25 13.09 11.10
C GLU A 152 2.35 12.99 12.35
N ILE A 153 1.27 12.22 12.26
CA ILE A 153 0.28 12.03 13.33
C ILE A 153 0.77 10.99 14.36
N ASN A 154 1.34 9.86 13.92
CA ASN A 154 1.65 8.71 14.77
C ASN A 154 3.14 8.61 15.13
N LYS A 155 3.71 9.67 15.73
CA LYS A 155 5.12 9.70 16.17
C LYS A 155 5.50 8.54 17.09
N GLU A 156 4.56 8.09 17.93
CA GLU A 156 4.76 6.95 18.83
C GLU A 156 4.94 5.63 18.06
N THR A 157 4.16 5.40 17.00
CA THR A 157 4.32 4.23 16.13
C THR A 157 5.68 4.24 15.45
N VAL A 158 6.12 5.38 14.93
CA VAL A 158 7.45 5.53 14.30
C VAL A 158 8.56 5.24 15.31
N LYS A 159 8.45 5.80 16.52
CA LYS A 159 9.40 5.53 17.60
C LYS A 159 9.45 4.03 17.95
N ASN A 160 8.29 3.38 18.05
CA ASN A 160 8.21 1.95 18.34
C ASN A 160 8.82 1.08 17.22
N GLU A 161 8.61 1.43 15.96
CA GLU A 161 9.25 0.73 14.83
C GLU A 161 10.78 0.87 14.86
N GLU A 162 11.30 2.05 15.21
CA GLU A 162 12.74 2.26 15.34
C GLU A 162 13.34 1.51 16.54
N GLU A 163 12.63 1.51 17.68
CA GLU A 163 13.00 0.70 18.84
C GLU A 163 12.96 -0.81 18.55
N ASN A 164 12.05 -1.27 17.69
CA ASN A 164 12.03 -2.64 17.18
C ASN A 164 13.24 -2.92 16.30
N TYR A 165 13.56 -2.01 15.37
CA TYR A 165 14.71 -2.13 14.50
C TYR A 165 16.00 -2.31 15.31
N GLU A 166 16.24 -1.43 16.28
CA GLU A 166 17.41 -1.49 17.15
C GLU A 166 17.45 -2.78 17.99
N ALA A 167 16.32 -3.23 18.52
CA ALA A 167 16.25 -4.47 19.28
C ALA A 167 16.52 -5.71 18.41
N ASN A 168 15.95 -5.75 17.21
CA ASN A 168 16.11 -6.88 16.29
C ASN A 168 17.51 -6.92 15.70
N LYS A 169 18.12 -5.77 15.39
CA LYS A 169 19.46 -5.70 14.81
C LYS A 169 20.57 -6.13 15.78
N LYS A 170 20.36 -5.97 17.09
CA LYS A 170 21.31 -6.43 18.14
C LYS A 170 21.49 -7.94 18.16
N LEU A 171 20.51 -8.69 17.67
CA LEU A 171 20.52 -10.15 17.67
C LEU A 171 20.93 -10.68 16.30
N LYS A 172 21.76 -11.71 16.29
CA LYS A 172 22.21 -12.35 15.04
C LYS A 172 21.14 -13.33 14.56
N TYR A 173 20.40 -12.94 13.54
CA TYR A 173 19.41 -13.78 12.86
C TYR A 173 19.93 -14.27 11.50
N GLY A 174 19.30 -15.31 10.95
CA GLY A 174 19.57 -15.73 9.59
C GLY A 174 19.09 -14.68 8.57
N SER A 175 19.68 -14.67 7.38
CA SER A 175 19.18 -13.86 6.26
C SER A 175 18.00 -14.56 5.59
N ILE A 176 17.03 -13.80 5.10
CA ILE A 176 15.94 -14.31 4.25
C ILE A 176 16.44 -15.12 3.05
N LYS A 177 17.66 -14.84 2.56
CA LYS A 177 18.33 -15.63 1.51
C LYS A 177 18.42 -17.12 1.86
N CYS A 178 18.63 -17.47 3.13
CA CYS A 178 18.67 -18.86 3.57
C CYS A 178 17.32 -19.57 3.34
N VAL A 179 16.21 -18.89 3.64
CA VAL A 179 14.86 -19.45 3.44
C VAL A 179 14.52 -19.54 1.97
N VAL A 180 14.80 -18.48 1.21
CA VAL A 180 14.58 -18.47 -0.25
C VAL A 180 15.34 -19.60 -0.92
N ASN A 181 16.63 -19.77 -0.60
CA ASN A 181 17.45 -20.85 -1.17
C ASN A 181 16.96 -22.24 -0.74
N LYS A 182 16.51 -22.41 0.50
CA LYS A 182 16.00 -23.70 1.00
C LYS A 182 14.70 -24.11 0.31
N LEU A 183 13.84 -23.15 -0.02
CA LEU A 183 12.53 -23.42 -0.64
C LEU A 183 12.59 -23.31 -2.18
N LYS A 184 13.71 -22.82 -2.72
CA LYS A 184 13.93 -22.68 -4.16
C LYS A 184 13.74 -24.00 -4.89
N ASP A 185 13.27 -23.91 -6.14
CA ASP A 185 13.16 -25.04 -7.07
C ASP A 185 12.22 -26.16 -6.56
N SER A 186 11.36 -25.86 -5.59
CA SER A 186 10.27 -26.75 -5.20
C SER A 186 9.31 -26.93 -6.38
N ASN A 187 9.04 -28.19 -6.73
CA ASN A 187 8.03 -28.55 -7.74
C ASN A 187 6.59 -28.26 -7.27
N LYS A 188 6.39 -27.98 -5.98
CA LYS A 188 5.08 -27.67 -5.41
C LYS A 188 4.73 -26.19 -5.65
N PRO A 189 3.48 -25.86 -6.02
CA PRO A 189 3.02 -24.47 -6.01
C PRO A 189 3.08 -23.86 -4.60
N TYR A 190 3.21 -22.54 -4.54
CA TYR A 190 3.18 -21.81 -3.29
C TYR A 190 1.78 -21.35 -2.96
N ILE A 191 1.37 -21.52 -1.71
CA ILE A 191 0.11 -20.99 -1.20
C ILE A 191 0.40 -20.01 -0.06
N ILE A 192 -0.07 -18.79 -0.24
CA ILE A 192 -0.03 -17.74 0.77
C ILE A 192 -1.34 -17.81 1.54
N VAL A 193 -1.23 -18.16 2.82
CA VAL A 193 -2.39 -18.25 3.70
C VAL A 193 -2.49 -16.97 4.50
N CYS A 194 -3.55 -16.20 4.24
CA CYS A 194 -3.89 -14.96 4.90
C CYS A 194 -5.03 -15.19 5.92
N SER A 195 -5.37 -14.19 6.72
CA SER A 195 -6.31 -14.34 7.86
C SER A 195 -7.74 -13.87 7.60
N GLY A 196 -8.10 -13.64 6.34
CA GLY A 196 -9.45 -13.25 5.95
C GLY A 196 -10.49 -14.36 6.25
N PRO A 197 -11.77 -14.00 6.46
CA PRO A 197 -12.79 -14.93 6.88
C PRO A 197 -13.04 -16.11 5.92
N SER A 198 -12.76 -15.96 4.63
CA SER A 198 -12.97 -17.03 3.65
C SER A 198 -12.04 -18.22 3.85
N LEU A 199 -10.94 -18.05 4.59
CA LEU A 199 -10.02 -19.14 4.93
C LEU A 199 -10.73 -20.30 5.62
N ASP A 200 -11.68 -20.01 6.51
CA ASP A 200 -12.34 -21.01 7.35
C ASP A 200 -12.96 -22.15 6.53
N GLY A 201 -13.59 -21.80 5.40
CA GLY A 201 -14.21 -22.75 4.48
C GLY A 201 -13.22 -23.60 3.68
N GLU A 202 -11.94 -23.24 3.67
CA GLU A 202 -10.91 -23.90 2.86
C GLU A 202 -9.89 -24.69 3.70
N LEU A 203 -9.91 -24.57 5.03
CA LEU A 203 -8.94 -25.22 5.92
C LEU A 203 -8.97 -26.76 5.81
N ASP A 204 -10.15 -27.37 5.78
CA ASP A 204 -10.24 -28.84 5.71
C ASP A 204 -9.72 -29.38 4.37
N ARG A 205 -10.04 -28.71 3.26
CA ARG A 205 -9.49 -29.03 1.93
C ARG A 205 -7.98 -28.83 1.88
N LEU A 206 -7.48 -27.76 2.49
CA LEU A 206 -6.03 -27.50 2.58
C LEU A 206 -5.32 -28.57 3.41
N ARG A 207 -5.93 -29.02 4.51
CA ARG A 207 -5.40 -30.11 5.34
C ARG A 207 -5.29 -31.41 4.56
N GLU A 208 -6.32 -31.78 3.80
CA GLU A 208 -6.35 -33.00 2.98
C GLU A 208 -5.34 -32.96 1.83
N ASN A 209 -5.00 -31.75 1.35
CA ASN A 209 -4.10 -31.54 0.22
C ASN A 209 -2.77 -30.89 0.62
N ARG A 210 -2.43 -30.86 1.91
CA ARG A 210 -1.26 -30.14 2.46
C ARG A 210 0.01 -30.46 1.69
N GLU A 211 0.24 -31.74 1.40
CA GLU A 211 1.47 -32.19 0.75
C GLU A 211 1.65 -31.70 -0.69
N LYS A 212 0.60 -31.14 -1.33
CA LYS A 212 0.71 -30.56 -2.68
C LYS A 212 1.33 -29.17 -2.70
N PHE A 213 1.52 -28.50 -1.55
CA PHE A 213 1.87 -27.08 -1.50
C PHE A 213 3.13 -26.79 -0.67
N ASN A 214 3.80 -25.68 -0.99
CA ASN A 214 4.61 -24.95 -0.02
C ASN A 214 3.74 -23.86 0.61
N ILE A 215 3.53 -23.90 1.92
CA ILE A 215 2.64 -23.02 2.65
C ILE A 215 3.42 -21.89 3.32
N ILE A 216 3.14 -20.65 2.90
CA ILE A 216 3.61 -19.45 3.59
C ILE A 216 2.43 -18.83 4.33
N ALA A 217 2.46 -18.91 5.66
CA ALA A 217 1.45 -18.32 6.52
C ALA A 217 1.81 -16.88 6.88
N VAL A 218 0.85 -15.96 6.77
CA VAL A 218 0.97 -14.69 7.50
C VAL A 218 0.76 -14.97 8.99
N GLY A 219 1.45 -14.27 9.88
CA GLY A 219 1.43 -14.56 11.32
C GLY A 219 0.03 -14.69 11.93
N SER A 220 -0.93 -13.85 11.53
CA SER A 220 -2.32 -13.90 12.03
C SER A 220 -3.13 -15.12 11.55
N SER A 221 -2.64 -15.87 10.56
CA SER A 221 -3.26 -17.13 10.11
C SER A 221 -2.70 -18.38 10.80
N LEU A 222 -1.60 -18.24 11.55
CA LEU A 222 -0.88 -19.37 12.14
C LEU A 222 -1.79 -20.23 13.03
N ARG A 223 -2.54 -19.62 13.94
CA ARG A 223 -3.41 -20.35 14.88
C ARG A 223 -4.48 -21.15 14.15
N ALA A 224 -5.16 -20.55 13.18
CA ALA A 224 -6.18 -21.23 12.38
C ALA A 224 -5.62 -22.47 11.65
N LEU A 225 -4.43 -22.36 11.07
CA LEU A 225 -3.73 -23.47 10.44
C LEU A 225 -3.36 -24.56 11.46
N MET A 226 -2.71 -24.19 12.57
CA MET A 226 -2.23 -25.13 13.57
C MET A 226 -3.37 -25.83 14.32
N ASN A 227 -4.49 -25.15 14.57
CA ASN A 227 -5.72 -25.73 15.15
C ASN A 227 -6.30 -26.84 14.26
N LYS A 228 -6.17 -26.70 12.94
CA LYS A 228 -6.53 -27.72 11.95
C LYS A 228 -5.38 -28.69 11.63
N LYS A 229 -4.29 -28.67 12.42
CA LYS A 229 -3.09 -29.50 12.26
C LYS A 229 -2.40 -29.32 10.90
N ILE A 230 -2.47 -28.11 10.34
CA ILE A 230 -1.79 -27.75 9.09
C ILE A 230 -0.52 -27.00 9.46
N LYS A 231 0.65 -27.62 9.28
CA LYS A 231 1.94 -26.98 9.57
C LYS A 231 2.39 -26.15 8.36
N PRO A 232 2.54 -24.82 8.48
CA PRO A 232 3.12 -24.03 7.40
C PRO A 232 4.63 -24.28 7.26
N ASP A 233 5.18 -24.03 6.07
CA ASP A 233 6.62 -24.14 5.81
C ASP A 233 7.37 -22.85 6.20
N VAL A 234 6.68 -21.70 6.19
CA VAL A 234 7.20 -20.40 6.62
C VAL A 234 6.09 -19.60 7.29
N ILE A 235 6.46 -18.84 8.32
CA ILE A 235 5.62 -17.79 8.93
C ILE A 235 6.21 -16.43 8.59
N VAL A 236 5.39 -15.45 8.22
CA VAL A 236 5.83 -14.09 7.91
C VAL A 236 5.16 -13.08 8.85
N ILE A 237 5.94 -12.15 9.41
CA ILE A 237 5.42 -11.00 10.17
C ILE A 237 6.06 -9.69 9.71
N VAL A 238 5.31 -8.60 9.77
CA VAL A 238 5.78 -7.24 9.42
C VAL A 238 5.42 -6.18 10.44
N ASP A 239 4.32 -6.39 11.18
CA ASP A 239 3.76 -5.41 12.10
C ASP A 239 4.64 -5.26 13.34
N GLY A 240 4.86 -4.01 13.76
CA GLY A 240 5.70 -3.63 14.90
C GLY A 240 5.03 -3.72 16.27
N SER A 241 3.72 -3.96 16.34
CA SER A 241 2.93 -3.96 17.57
C SER A 241 3.27 -5.12 18.49
N GLU A 242 3.28 -4.88 19.81
CA GLU A 242 3.42 -5.94 20.81
C GLU A 242 2.32 -7.00 20.68
N ALA A 243 1.12 -6.61 20.24
CA ALA A 243 -0.02 -7.50 20.09
C ALA A 243 0.24 -8.66 19.10
N VAL A 244 1.19 -8.51 18.17
CA VAL A 244 1.64 -9.59 17.27
C VAL A 244 2.13 -10.81 18.05
N ARG A 245 2.69 -10.64 19.25
CA ARG A 245 3.12 -11.74 20.11
C ARG A 245 1.98 -12.75 20.38
N LYS A 246 0.75 -12.27 20.47
CA LYS A 246 -0.42 -13.11 20.75
C LYS A 246 -0.69 -14.15 19.66
N GLN A 247 -0.25 -13.90 18.42
CA GLN A 247 -0.36 -14.85 17.31
C GLN A 247 0.39 -16.16 17.55
N PHE A 248 1.41 -16.14 18.42
CA PHE A 248 2.31 -17.28 18.67
C PHE A 248 2.03 -18.01 19.98
N ILE A 249 1.04 -17.58 20.77
CA ILE A 249 0.71 -18.21 22.06
C ILE A 249 0.34 -19.69 21.84
N GLY A 250 1.07 -20.59 22.49
CA GLY A 250 0.92 -22.04 22.36
C GLY A 250 1.76 -22.68 21.25
N TYR A 251 2.40 -21.86 20.41
CA TYR A 251 3.21 -22.30 19.27
C TYR A 251 4.62 -21.71 19.29
N GLU A 252 5.08 -21.19 20.43
CA GLU A 252 6.37 -20.50 20.57
C GLU A 252 7.56 -21.43 20.32
N LYS A 253 7.39 -22.74 20.50
CA LYS A 253 8.45 -23.75 20.37
C LYS A 253 8.43 -24.50 19.04
N GLU A 254 7.61 -24.08 18.09
CA GLU A 254 7.60 -24.67 16.75
C GLU A 254 8.93 -24.44 16.03
N GLU A 255 9.31 -25.39 15.18
CA GLU A 255 10.54 -25.31 14.36
C GLU A 255 10.29 -24.69 12.97
N ILE A 256 9.15 -24.01 12.81
CA ILE A 256 8.79 -23.37 11.54
C ILE A 256 9.65 -22.11 11.36
N PRO A 257 10.29 -21.87 10.21
CA PRO A 257 10.98 -20.62 9.91
C PRO A 257 10.07 -19.39 10.08
N LEU A 258 10.44 -18.49 11.00
CA LEU A 258 9.84 -17.17 11.14
C LEU A 258 10.65 -16.15 10.32
N CYS A 259 10.08 -15.69 9.22
CA CYS A 259 10.59 -14.57 8.43
C CYS A 259 9.98 -13.27 8.93
N PHE A 260 10.78 -12.26 9.25
CA PHE A 260 10.27 -11.02 9.80
C PHE A 260 10.99 -9.79 9.24
N LEU A 261 10.21 -8.72 9.05
CA LEU A 261 10.76 -7.41 8.70
C LEU A 261 11.65 -6.92 9.84
N SER A 262 12.76 -6.27 9.53
CA SER A 262 13.68 -5.72 10.54
C SER A 262 12.99 -4.86 11.62
N ARG A 263 11.92 -4.15 11.27
CA ARG A 263 11.07 -3.31 12.15
C ARG A 263 9.87 -4.04 12.79
N ALA A 264 9.69 -5.32 12.53
CA ALA A 264 8.59 -6.11 13.09
C ALA A 264 8.70 -6.24 14.62
N SER A 265 7.59 -6.64 15.24
CA SER A 265 7.41 -6.76 16.69
C SER A 265 8.55 -7.53 17.37
N ARG A 266 9.43 -6.80 18.07
CA ARG A 266 10.54 -7.40 18.85
C ARG A 266 10.04 -8.40 19.90
N TRP A 267 8.84 -8.17 20.43
CA TRP A 267 8.20 -9.06 21.41
C TRP A 267 7.83 -10.41 20.81
N ALA A 268 7.22 -10.42 19.61
CA ALA A 268 6.89 -11.65 18.91
C ALA A 268 8.17 -12.41 18.51
N VAL A 269 9.14 -11.70 17.95
CA VAL A 269 10.44 -12.26 17.54
C VAL A 269 11.18 -12.88 18.74
N ASN A 270 11.22 -12.21 19.89
CA ASN A 270 11.87 -12.72 21.10
C ASN A 270 11.09 -13.90 21.75
N ALA A 271 9.77 -13.88 21.69
CA ALA A 271 8.93 -14.95 22.23
C ALA A 271 9.11 -16.25 21.44
N TYR A 272 9.16 -16.18 20.11
CA TYR A 272 9.30 -17.33 19.24
C TYR A 272 10.69 -17.97 19.31
N LYS A 273 10.77 -19.27 19.59
CA LYS A 273 12.00 -20.03 19.83
C LYS A 273 12.51 -20.78 18.60
N GLY A 274 11.69 -20.93 17.57
CA GLY A 274 12.09 -21.54 16.29
C GLY A 274 13.12 -20.72 15.49
N PRO A 275 13.50 -21.23 14.30
CA PRO A 275 14.40 -20.56 13.38
C PRO A 275 13.86 -19.19 12.96
N LYS A 276 14.74 -18.17 12.93
CA LYS A 276 14.37 -16.78 12.68
C LYS A 276 15.23 -16.18 11.58
N TYR A 277 14.58 -15.53 10.62
CA TYR A 277 15.21 -14.94 9.44
C TYR A 277 14.72 -13.52 9.24
N MET A 278 15.65 -12.56 9.30
CA MET A 278 15.33 -11.15 9.12
C MET A 278 15.42 -10.77 7.63
N PHE A 279 14.54 -9.87 7.20
CA PHE A 279 14.65 -9.21 5.89
C PHE A 279 14.59 -7.69 6.00
N ASN A 280 15.24 -7.03 5.04
CA ASN A 280 15.36 -5.57 4.92
C ASN A 280 15.98 -4.96 6.19
N GLY A 281 17.03 -5.60 6.70
CA GLY A 281 17.76 -5.20 7.89
C GLY A 281 18.93 -4.28 7.61
N ASN A 282 19.58 -4.44 6.45
CA ASN A 282 20.74 -3.65 6.04
C ASN A 282 20.68 -3.33 4.54
N ASP A 283 21.34 -2.26 4.12
CA ASP A 283 21.44 -1.86 2.71
C ASP A 283 22.25 -2.86 1.85
N GLU A 284 23.02 -3.75 2.50
CA GLU A 284 23.79 -4.82 1.87
C GLU A 284 23.03 -6.16 1.77
N ASP A 285 21.74 -6.20 2.11
CA ASP A 285 20.94 -7.41 1.99
C ASP A 285 20.92 -7.90 0.54
N GLU A 286 21.53 -9.06 0.28
CA GLU A 286 21.55 -9.67 -1.06
C GLU A 286 20.15 -9.92 -1.64
N ILE A 287 19.14 -10.06 -0.77
CA ILE A 287 17.73 -10.19 -1.15
C ILE A 287 16.88 -9.21 -0.33
N THR A 288 16.40 -8.14 -0.96
CA THR A 288 15.42 -7.21 -0.37
C THR A 288 14.00 -7.60 -0.74
N LEU A 289 13.12 -7.82 0.23
CA LEU A 289 11.70 -8.10 -0.03
C LEU A 289 10.89 -6.83 -0.22
N ARG A 290 9.91 -6.87 -1.12
CA ARG A 290 8.90 -5.82 -1.23
C ARG A 290 8.02 -5.80 0.01
N THR A 291 7.71 -4.60 0.50
CA THR A 291 6.76 -4.37 1.60
C THR A 291 5.66 -3.43 1.13
N GLY A 292 4.50 -3.48 1.80
CA GLY A 292 3.33 -2.73 1.34
C GLY A 292 2.29 -2.38 2.41
N GLY A 293 2.63 -2.51 3.69
CA GLY A 293 1.67 -2.31 4.80
C GLY A 293 0.75 -3.51 5.07
N THR A 294 0.85 -4.58 4.27
CA THR A 294 0.25 -5.89 4.56
C THR A 294 1.32 -6.97 4.47
N VAL A 295 1.22 -8.00 5.33
CA VAL A 295 2.12 -9.16 5.36
C VAL A 295 2.04 -9.98 4.07
N ALA A 296 0.91 -9.93 3.37
CA ALA A 296 0.70 -10.66 2.12
C ALA A 296 1.74 -10.31 1.04
N ILE A 297 2.15 -9.03 0.95
CA ILE A 297 3.12 -8.56 -0.06
C ILE A 297 4.48 -9.26 0.10
N PRO A 298 5.18 -9.19 1.25
CA PRO A 298 6.44 -9.90 1.41
C PRO A 298 6.26 -11.43 1.36
N ALA A 299 5.14 -11.99 1.82
CA ALA A 299 4.88 -13.43 1.70
C ALA A 299 4.79 -13.88 0.22
N MET A 300 4.08 -13.14 -0.62
CA MET A 300 4.04 -13.35 -2.07
C MET A 300 5.41 -13.16 -2.71
N ASP A 301 6.16 -12.12 -2.30
CA ASP A 301 7.48 -11.82 -2.85
C ASP A 301 8.52 -12.90 -2.50
N ILE A 302 8.42 -13.50 -1.30
CA ILE A 302 9.21 -14.70 -0.93
C ILE A 302 8.92 -15.83 -1.92
N ALA A 303 7.65 -16.16 -2.16
CA ALA A 303 7.28 -17.23 -3.08
C ALA A 303 7.82 -17.00 -4.50
N VAL A 304 7.70 -15.78 -5.01
CA VAL A 304 8.24 -15.40 -6.34
C VAL A 304 9.76 -15.56 -6.37
N LYS A 305 10.46 -15.11 -5.33
CA LYS A 305 11.93 -15.21 -5.25
C LYS A 305 12.44 -16.63 -5.07
N CYS A 306 11.60 -17.55 -4.59
CA CYS A 306 11.89 -18.98 -4.62
C CYS A 306 11.81 -19.59 -6.04
N GLY A 307 11.49 -18.79 -7.07
CA GLY A 307 11.49 -19.21 -8.46
C GLY A 307 10.20 -19.88 -8.91
N THR A 308 9.12 -19.76 -8.15
CA THR A 308 7.84 -20.40 -8.52
C THR A 308 7.22 -19.76 -9.77
N LYS A 309 6.49 -20.57 -10.53
CA LYS A 309 5.64 -20.11 -11.65
C LYS A 309 4.18 -19.88 -11.23
N LYS A 310 3.79 -20.29 -10.01
CA LYS A 310 2.40 -20.22 -9.53
C LYS A 310 2.34 -19.86 -8.05
N VAL A 311 1.62 -18.79 -7.74
CA VAL A 311 1.32 -18.32 -6.38
C VAL A 311 -0.20 -18.34 -6.16
N ILE A 312 -0.64 -19.01 -5.12
CA ILE A 312 -2.06 -19.18 -4.76
C ILE A 312 -2.34 -18.37 -3.50
N LEU A 313 -3.47 -17.67 -3.43
CA LEU A 313 -3.89 -16.88 -2.28
C LEU A 313 -5.14 -17.50 -1.65
N LEU A 314 -5.10 -17.76 -0.33
CA LEU A 314 -6.27 -18.13 0.48
C LEU A 314 -6.45 -17.13 1.62
N GLY A 315 -7.70 -16.81 1.96
CA GLY A 315 -8.01 -15.84 3.02
C GLY A 315 -7.52 -14.43 2.74
N GLN A 316 -7.24 -14.08 1.48
CA GLN A 316 -6.81 -12.75 1.05
C GLN A 316 -8.04 -11.90 0.68
N ASP A 317 -8.98 -11.77 1.62
CA ASP A 317 -10.30 -11.20 1.34
C ASP A 317 -10.29 -9.69 1.17
N LEU A 318 -9.59 -8.95 2.03
CA LEU A 318 -9.62 -7.47 2.05
C LEU A 318 -11.05 -6.89 2.08
N ALA A 319 -11.99 -7.63 2.67
CA ALA A 319 -13.39 -7.29 2.76
C ALA A 319 -13.97 -7.86 4.05
N PHE A 320 -15.08 -7.28 4.51
CA PHE A 320 -15.88 -7.87 5.57
C PHE A 320 -16.81 -8.94 4.96
N ILE A 321 -16.63 -10.19 5.36
CA ILE A 321 -17.49 -11.31 4.93
C ILE A 321 -18.33 -11.74 6.12
N ARG A 322 -19.67 -11.75 5.96
CA ARG A 322 -20.62 -12.04 7.04
C ARG A 322 -20.31 -11.24 8.32
N GLU A 323 -20.05 -9.94 8.15
CA GLU A 323 -19.72 -9.00 9.24
C GLU A 323 -18.37 -9.20 9.94
N LYS A 324 -17.52 -10.12 9.44
CA LYS A 324 -16.18 -10.37 9.98
C LYS A 324 -15.10 -9.85 9.05
N SER A 325 -14.07 -9.23 9.60
CA SER A 325 -12.85 -8.81 8.88
C SER A 325 -11.77 -9.88 8.84
N HIS A 326 -11.80 -10.81 9.79
CA HIS A 326 -10.83 -11.88 9.95
C HIS A 326 -11.51 -13.19 10.42
N ILE A 327 -10.79 -14.31 10.39
CA ILE A 327 -11.25 -15.60 10.94
C ILE A 327 -11.49 -15.53 12.46
N GLY A 328 -12.34 -16.39 13.02
CA GLY A 328 -12.79 -16.33 14.42
C GLY A 328 -11.66 -16.32 15.46
N ASP A 329 -10.56 -17.03 15.21
CA ASP A 329 -9.38 -17.02 16.08
C ASP A 329 -8.73 -15.63 16.20
N PHE A 330 -8.93 -14.72 15.24
CA PHE A 330 -8.43 -13.35 15.31
C PHE A 330 -9.09 -12.55 16.45
N GLU A 331 -10.41 -12.70 16.62
CA GLU A 331 -11.14 -12.09 17.74
C GLU A 331 -10.65 -12.64 19.07
N GLU A 332 -10.35 -13.94 19.14
CA GLU A 332 -9.76 -14.59 20.32
C GLU A 332 -8.34 -14.06 20.62
N ILE A 333 -7.49 -13.91 19.59
CA ILE A 333 -6.11 -13.41 19.72
C ILE A 333 -6.11 -11.98 20.24
N TYR A 334 -6.92 -11.10 19.65
CA TYR A 334 -6.82 -9.66 19.90
C TYR A 334 -7.81 -9.14 20.93
N GLY A 335 -8.88 -9.90 21.25
CA GLY A 335 -9.95 -9.48 22.15
C GLY A 335 -10.81 -8.34 21.58
N ILE A 336 -10.73 -8.10 20.27
CA ILE A 336 -11.45 -7.03 19.57
C ILE A 336 -12.63 -7.68 18.85
N LYS A 337 -13.86 -7.36 19.27
CA LYS A 337 -15.04 -7.60 18.45
C LYS A 337 -15.02 -6.60 17.29
N ASP A 338 -15.34 -7.05 16.08
CA ASP A 338 -15.53 -6.16 14.93
C ASP A 338 -16.69 -5.18 15.22
N ASP A 339 -16.38 -4.00 15.76
CA ASP A 339 -17.37 -2.95 15.99
C ASP A 339 -17.61 -2.19 14.69
N LEU A 340 -18.47 -2.75 13.83
CA LEU A 340 -18.83 -2.18 12.51
C LEU A 340 -19.32 -0.73 12.61
N LYS A 341 -19.83 -0.29 13.77
CA LYS A 341 -20.32 1.08 14.00
C LYS A 341 -19.21 2.10 14.20
N LYS A 342 -17.97 1.69 14.50
CA LYS A 342 -16.81 2.61 14.62
C LYS A 342 -16.09 2.86 13.29
N ASN A 343 -16.32 2.04 12.26
CA ASN A 343 -15.74 2.22 10.92
C ASN A 343 -16.66 3.07 10.03
N TYR A 344 -16.74 4.37 10.30
CA TYR A 344 -17.51 5.36 9.51
C TYR A 344 -17.02 5.55 8.05
N LEU A 345 -16.13 4.68 7.53
CA LEU A 345 -15.46 4.80 6.23
C LEU A 345 -15.61 3.56 5.34
N ASN A 346 -16.58 2.71 5.63
CA ASN A 346 -16.90 1.56 4.79
C ASN A 346 -17.11 1.97 3.31
N LYS A 347 -16.46 1.25 2.41
CA LYS A 347 -16.52 1.40 0.95
C LYS A 347 -17.07 0.13 0.35
N PHE A 348 -17.69 0.25 -0.83
CA PHE A 348 -18.15 -0.89 -1.60
C PHE A 348 -17.29 -1.02 -2.85
N VAL A 349 -16.75 -2.21 -3.08
CA VAL A 349 -15.95 -2.54 -4.27
C VAL A 349 -16.42 -3.88 -4.83
N GLU A 350 -16.11 -4.14 -6.10
CA GLU A 350 -16.43 -5.42 -6.74
C GLU A 350 -15.69 -6.57 -6.04
N GLY A 351 -16.45 -7.60 -5.68
CA GLY A 351 -15.98 -8.86 -5.12
C GLY A 351 -15.72 -9.90 -6.20
N VAL A 352 -15.14 -11.03 -5.80
CA VAL A 352 -14.80 -12.13 -6.72
C VAL A 352 -16.02 -12.72 -7.43
N ASP A 353 -17.20 -12.67 -6.82
CA ASP A 353 -18.47 -13.15 -7.38
C ASP A 353 -19.21 -12.11 -8.26
N GLY A 354 -18.57 -10.97 -8.55
CA GLY A 354 -19.14 -9.85 -9.29
C GLY A 354 -20.12 -8.98 -8.47
N LYS A 355 -20.38 -9.31 -7.20
CA LYS A 355 -21.20 -8.48 -6.30
C LYS A 355 -20.34 -7.48 -5.56
N PHE A 356 -20.96 -6.40 -5.07
CA PHE A 356 -20.25 -5.44 -4.24
C PHE A 356 -20.05 -5.98 -2.82
N VAL A 357 -18.81 -5.90 -2.33
CA VAL A 357 -18.41 -6.27 -0.97
C VAL A 357 -18.02 -5.04 -0.17
N ASN A 358 -18.31 -5.08 1.14
CA ASN A 358 -17.93 -4.02 2.06
C ASN A 358 -16.44 -4.12 2.42
N THR A 359 -15.72 -3.00 2.36
CA THR A 359 -14.28 -2.90 2.61
C THR A 359 -13.91 -1.56 3.24
N THR A 360 -12.64 -1.33 3.55
CA THR A 360 -12.11 -0.05 4.06
C THR A 360 -11.16 0.60 3.06
N GLU A 361 -10.90 1.90 3.20
CA GLU A 361 -9.87 2.57 2.40
C GLU A 361 -8.48 1.93 2.59
N GLY A 362 -8.16 1.45 3.81
CA GLY A 362 -6.92 0.74 4.09
C GLY A 362 -6.79 -0.57 3.31
N TYR A 363 -7.88 -1.35 3.22
CA TYR A 363 -7.93 -2.57 2.44
C TYR A 363 -7.87 -2.31 0.93
N ILE A 364 -8.47 -1.24 0.44
CA ILE A 364 -8.31 -0.80 -0.96
C ILE A 364 -6.84 -0.47 -1.26
N ARG A 365 -6.13 0.21 -0.35
CA ARG A 365 -4.69 0.45 -0.50
C ARG A 365 -3.89 -0.85 -0.55
N PHE A 366 -4.22 -1.82 0.30
CA PHE A 366 -3.57 -3.14 0.26
C PHE A 366 -3.84 -3.86 -1.07
N LYS A 367 -5.09 -3.84 -1.55
CA LYS A 367 -5.47 -4.37 -2.87
C LYS A 367 -4.61 -3.75 -3.97
N ASN A 368 -4.55 -2.41 -4.04
CA ASN A 368 -3.80 -1.70 -5.08
C ASN A 368 -2.31 -2.08 -5.09
N LYS A 369 -1.71 -2.25 -3.91
CA LYS A 369 -0.30 -2.69 -3.78
C LYS A 369 -0.10 -4.15 -4.18
N ILE A 370 -1.06 -5.03 -3.90
CA ILE A 370 -1.04 -6.43 -4.35
C ILE A 370 -1.14 -6.49 -5.87
N GLU A 371 -2.05 -5.71 -6.47
CA GLU A 371 -2.19 -5.62 -7.93
C GLU A 371 -0.92 -5.07 -8.59
N LEU A 372 -0.27 -4.07 -7.99
CA LEU A 372 1.01 -3.57 -8.43
C LEU A 372 2.10 -4.65 -8.37
N LEU A 373 2.19 -5.40 -7.27
CA LEU A 373 3.11 -6.52 -7.12
C LEU A 373 2.91 -7.57 -8.23
N ILE A 374 1.67 -7.97 -8.47
CA ILE A 374 1.29 -8.94 -9.51
C ILE A 374 1.71 -8.42 -10.90
N SER A 375 1.43 -7.15 -11.21
CA SER A 375 1.76 -6.54 -12.50
C SER A 375 3.26 -6.53 -12.82
N ASN A 376 4.09 -6.51 -11.77
CA ASN A 376 5.55 -6.53 -11.89
C ASN A 376 6.13 -7.93 -12.15
N TYR A 377 5.35 -9.00 -12.02
CA TYR A 377 5.81 -10.39 -12.16
C TYR A 377 5.04 -11.14 -13.25
N LYS A 378 5.25 -10.74 -14.51
CA LYS A 378 4.53 -11.28 -15.68
C LYS A 378 4.74 -12.78 -15.95
N ASN A 379 5.82 -13.36 -15.44
CA ASN A 379 6.15 -14.77 -15.61
C ASN A 379 5.58 -15.68 -14.51
N VAL A 380 4.81 -15.13 -13.57
CA VAL A 380 4.21 -15.86 -12.45
C VAL A 380 2.69 -15.78 -12.57
N GLN A 381 2.03 -16.92 -12.50
CA GLN A 381 0.58 -16.99 -12.42
C GLN A 381 0.14 -16.80 -10.97
N PHE A 382 -0.61 -15.72 -10.71
CA PHE A 382 -1.27 -15.51 -9.43
C PHE A 382 -2.70 -16.01 -9.49
N ILE A 383 -3.12 -16.81 -8.52
CA ILE A 383 -4.46 -17.37 -8.41
C ILE A 383 -5.05 -16.97 -7.06
N ASN A 384 -6.16 -16.26 -7.06
CA ASN A 384 -6.90 -15.92 -5.85
C ASN A 384 -8.07 -16.89 -5.65
N CYS A 385 -8.03 -17.65 -4.56
CA CYS A 385 -9.09 -18.57 -4.15
C CYS A 385 -9.90 -18.04 -2.95
N SER A 386 -9.76 -16.75 -2.65
CA SER A 386 -10.47 -16.08 -1.55
C SER A 386 -11.80 -15.51 -2.05
N LYS A 387 -12.71 -15.19 -1.11
CA LYS A 387 -14.11 -14.79 -1.42
C LYS A 387 -14.39 -13.31 -1.18
N GLY A 388 -13.35 -12.50 -1.03
CA GLY A 388 -13.44 -11.05 -0.80
C GLY A 388 -13.38 -10.20 -2.07
N VAL A 389 -12.57 -9.14 -2.04
CA VAL A 389 -12.45 -8.19 -3.14
C VAL A 389 -11.86 -8.84 -4.40
N TYR A 390 -12.30 -8.37 -5.57
CA TYR A 390 -11.66 -8.71 -6.83
C TYR A 390 -10.25 -8.10 -6.86
N ILE A 391 -9.25 -8.87 -7.31
CA ILE A 391 -7.82 -8.48 -7.36
C ILE A 391 -7.36 -8.57 -8.81
N LYS A 392 -7.19 -7.42 -9.45
CA LYS A 392 -6.77 -7.30 -10.85
C LYS A 392 -5.41 -7.95 -11.09
N GLY A 393 -5.33 -8.75 -12.15
CA GLY A 393 -4.11 -9.46 -12.55
C GLY A 393 -3.96 -10.86 -11.94
N ALA A 394 -4.72 -11.20 -10.90
CA ALA A 394 -4.87 -12.58 -10.45
C ALA A 394 -5.99 -13.28 -11.23
N LYS A 395 -5.86 -14.61 -11.44
CA LYS A 395 -6.97 -15.46 -11.86
C LYS A 395 -7.80 -15.82 -10.63
N HIS A 396 -9.12 -15.71 -10.70
CA HIS A 396 -10.01 -16.12 -9.62
C HIS A 396 -10.60 -17.49 -9.88
N LEU A 397 -10.50 -18.39 -8.91
CA LEU A 397 -10.98 -19.77 -8.99
C LEU A 397 -11.40 -20.26 -7.60
N GLU A 398 -12.45 -21.07 -7.52
CA GLU A 398 -12.71 -21.80 -6.28
C GLU A 398 -11.55 -22.76 -5.97
N PHE A 399 -11.19 -22.89 -4.69
CA PHE A 399 -10.03 -23.70 -4.31
C PHE A 399 -10.21 -25.17 -4.71
N GLU A 400 -11.43 -25.69 -4.62
CA GLU A 400 -11.77 -27.05 -5.05
C GLU A 400 -11.53 -27.27 -6.56
N GLU A 401 -11.86 -26.28 -7.40
CA GLU A 401 -11.62 -26.37 -8.84
C GLU A 401 -10.12 -26.36 -9.14
N LEU A 402 -9.35 -25.52 -8.45
CA LEU A 402 -7.91 -25.49 -8.57
C LEU A 402 -7.29 -26.86 -8.21
N LEU A 403 -7.76 -27.49 -7.14
CA LEU A 403 -7.27 -28.81 -6.70
C LEU A 403 -7.48 -29.92 -7.74
N LYS A 404 -8.50 -29.81 -8.59
CA LYS A 404 -8.75 -30.76 -9.71
C LYS A 404 -7.74 -30.60 -10.85
N THR A 405 -7.01 -29.48 -10.89
CA THR A 405 -6.01 -29.16 -11.93
C THR A 405 -4.56 -29.38 -11.48
N LEU A 406 -4.35 -29.82 -10.23
CA LEU A 406 -3.06 -30.07 -9.59
C LEU A 406 -2.89 -31.55 -9.28
#